data_AF-A0A507ZRI1-F1
#
_entry.id   AF-A0A507ZRI1-F1
#
_cell.length_a   1.000
_cell.length_b   1.000
_cell.length_c   1.000
_cell.angle_alpha   90.00
_cell.angle_beta   90.00
_cell.angle_gamma   90.00
#
_symmetry.space_group_name_H-M   'P 1'
#
loop_
_entity.id
_entity.type
_entity.pdbx_description
1 polymer ?
#
loop_
_entity_poly.entity_id
_entity_poly.type
_entity_poly.pdbx_seq_one_letter_code
_entity_poly.pdbx_strand_id
1 'polypeptide(L)'
;MFGLFIAGFVPAFSVALGSTQAKESMVGTFIGAILAFSALEVGFIVALMLFTGTVGNMGALTLEQLKAHTVRIKYLLISQTITLSTALLVTVFCIFWLVAFTLELPELIGDVAAGIIGGFMLITLARTALLPLQIFELHSATLSDEMIIKAEETRNKYRRE
;
A
#
# COMPACT_ATOMS: atom_id res chain seq x y z
N MET A 1 -7.38 1.20 12.23
CA MET A 1 -5.92 1.33 12.00
C MET A 1 -5.12 1.29 13.30
N PHE A 2 -5.53 2.01 14.34
CA PHE A 2 -4.87 1.95 15.64
C PHE A 2 -4.79 0.53 16.24
N GLY A 3 -5.83 -0.30 16.06
CA GLY A 3 -5.79 -1.71 16.47
C GLY A 3 -4.76 -2.57 15.72
N LEU A 4 -4.59 -2.35 14.40
CA LEU A 4 -3.54 -3.03 13.61
C LEU A 4 -2.14 -2.55 14.00
N PHE A 5 -2.00 -1.25 14.31
CA PHE A 5 -0.76 -0.70 14.85
C PHE A 5 -0.35 -1.42 16.13
N ILE A 6 -1.26 -1.49 17.12
CA ILE A 6 -0.99 -2.12 18.42
C ILE A 6 -0.70 -3.62 18.24
N ALA A 7 -1.43 -4.30 17.36
CA ALA A 7 -1.21 -5.71 17.05
C ALA A 7 0.17 -6.00 16.44
N GLY A 8 0.75 -5.05 15.69
CA GLY A 8 2.13 -5.16 15.19
C GLY A 8 3.18 -4.65 16.19
N PHE A 9 2.85 -3.59 16.94
CA PHE A 9 3.75 -2.94 17.88
C PHE A 9 4.07 -3.82 19.08
N VAL A 10 3.05 -4.39 19.74
CA VAL A 10 3.22 -5.14 20.99
C VAL A 10 4.12 -6.37 20.82
N PRO A 11 3.93 -7.23 19.78
CA PRO A 11 4.82 -8.37 19.56
C PRO A 11 6.23 -7.94 19.18
N ALA A 12 6.38 -6.96 18.28
CA ALA A 12 7.69 -6.50 17.83
C ALA A 12 8.50 -5.86 18.98
N PHE A 13 7.84 -5.05 19.81
CA PHE A 13 8.43 -4.45 21.00
C PHE A 13 8.79 -5.51 22.05
N SER A 14 7.92 -6.50 22.28
CA SER A 14 8.18 -7.55 23.27
C SER A 14 9.33 -8.47 22.86
N VAL A 15 9.46 -8.76 21.55
CA VAL A 15 10.60 -9.53 21.01
C VAL A 15 11.88 -8.72 21.13
N ALA A 16 11.86 -7.42 20.82
CA ALA A 16 13.03 -6.55 20.94
C ALA A 16 13.51 -6.47 22.41
N LEU A 17 12.60 -6.17 23.34
CA LEU A 17 12.86 -6.07 24.77
C LEU A 17 13.36 -7.39 25.38
N GLY A 18 12.85 -8.53 24.91
CA GLY A 18 13.28 -9.86 25.35
C GLY A 18 14.59 -10.34 24.72
N SER A 19 15.09 -9.64 23.70
CA SER A 19 16.28 -10.00 22.93
C SER A 19 17.51 -9.19 23.34
N THR A 20 17.83 -9.15 24.65
CA THR A 20 19.04 -8.52 25.21
C THR A 20 20.37 -9.16 24.74
N GLN A 21 20.34 -10.06 23.76
CA GLN A 21 21.50 -10.69 23.11
C GLN A 21 21.27 -10.98 21.62
N ALA A 22 20.52 -10.14 20.90
CA ALA A 22 20.52 -10.23 19.44
C ALA A 22 21.93 -9.89 18.93
N LYS A 23 22.68 -10.91 18.46
CA LYS A 23 23.99 -10.70 17.82
C LYS A 23 23.86 -9.60 16.76
N GLU A 24 24.82 -8.67 16.69
CA GLU A 24 24.80 -7.53 15.76
C GLU A 24 24.49 -7.95 14.30
N SER A 25 24.98 -9.13 13.91
CA SER A 25 24.72 -9.76 12.62
C SER A 25 23.22 -9.98 12.33
N MET A 26 22.41 -10.28 13.35
CA MET A 26 20.99 -10.63 13.18
C MET A 26 20.12 -9.38 13.00
N VAL A 27 20.46 -8.28 13.67
CA VAL A 27 19.78 -6.98 13.55
C VAL A 27 19.96 -6.42 12.15
N GLY A 28 21.19 -6.45 11.61
CA GLY A 28 21.48 -6.01 10.24
C GLY A 28 20.72 -6.82 9.19
N THR A 29 20.66 -8.15 9.31
CA THR A 29 19.88 -9.01 8.41
C THR A 29 18.38 -8.74 8.51
N PHE A 30 17.86 -8.54 9.71
CA PHE A 30 16.43 -8.27 9.93
C PHE A 30 16.00 -6.93 9.31
N ILE A 31 16.78 -5.86 9.54
CA ILE A 31 16.49 -4.55 8.95
C ILE A 31 16.67 -4.60 7.43
N GLY A 32 17.68 -5.30 6.93
CA GLY A 32 17.86 -5.54 5.50
C GLY A 32 16.65 -6.23 4.87
N ALA A 33 16.07 -7.23 5.53
CA ALA A 33 14.86 -7.90 5.07
C ALA A 33 13.65 -6.95 5.05
N ILE A 34 13.47 -6.12 6.08
CA ILE A 34 12.37 -5.14 6.14
C ILE A 34 12.51 -4.07 5.06
N LEU A 35 13.74 -3.58 4.82
CA LEU A 35 14.02 -2.63 3.74
C LEU A 35 13.75 -3.24 2.36
N ALA A 36 14.17 -4.49 2.13
CA ALA A 36 13.88 -5.20 0.89
C ALA A 36 12.37 -5.40 0.69
N PHE A 37 11.66 -5.79 1.74
CA PHE A 37 10.20 -5.91 1.72
C PHE A 37 9.51 -4.57 1.42
N SER A 38 9.94 -3.49 2.08
CA SER A 38 9.40 -2.15 1.86
C SER A 38 9.63 -1.67 0.43
N ALA A 39 10.80 -1.95 -0.15
CA ALA A 39 11.11 -1.62 -1.54
C ALA A 39 10.21 -2.39 -2.53
N LEU A 40 9.92 -3.67 -2.26
CA LEU A 40 8.98 -4.46 -3.05
C LEU A 40 7.56 -3.90 -2.96
N GLU A 41 7.07 -3.54 -1.77
CA GLU A 41 5.75 -2.93 -1.60
C GLU A 41 5.65 -1.58 -2.32
N VAL A 42 6.66 -0.73 -2.20
CA VAL A 42 6.74 0.55 -2.92
C VAL A 42 6.67 0.33 -4.42
N GLY A 43 7.47 -0.59 -4.97
CA GLY A 43 7.45 -0.92 -6.40
C GLY A 43 6.10 -1.46 -6.86
N PHE A 44 5.49 -2.34 -6.07
CA PHE A 44 4.16 -2.86 -6.34
C PHE A 44 3.10 -1.77 -6.36
N ILE A 45 3.05 -0.88 -5.36
CA ILE A 45 2.08 0.21 -5.28
C ILE A 45 2.25 1.20 -6.44
N VAL A 46 3.49 1.54 -6.81
CA VAL A 46 3.77 2.43 -7.95
C VAL A 46 3.33 1.79 -9.27
N ALA A 47 3.61 0.50 -9.47
CA ALA A 47 3.13 -0.23 -10.65
C ALA A 47 1.59 -0.22 -10.70
N LEU A 48 0.93 -0.44 -9.57
CA LEU A 48 -0.53 -0.34 -9.48
C LEU A 48 -1.02 1.06 -9.82
N MET A 49 -0.40 2.13 -9.31
CA MET A 49 -0.77 3.51 -9.65
C MET A 49 -0.67 3.78 -11.16
N LEU A 50 0.41 3.31 -11.81
CA LEU A 50 0.59 3.45 -13.26
C LEU A 50 -0.49 2.69 -14.05
N PHE A 51 -0.84 1.48 -13.61
CA PHE A 51 -1.95 0.75 -14.22
C PHE A 51 -3.28 1.47 -14.00
N THR A 52 -3.56 1.93 -12.78
CA THR A 52 -4.78 2.68 -12.45
C THR A 52 -4.91 3.97 -13.27
N GLY A 53 -3.78 4.61 -13.60
CA GLY A 53 -3.73 5.81 -14.46
C GLY A 53 -3.91 5.53 -15.95
N THR A 54 -3.67 4.31 -16.43
CA THR A 54 -3.76 3.93 -17.86
C THR A 54 -5.08 3.26 -18.26
N VAL A 55 -5.94 2.87 -17.30
CA VAL A 55 -7.24 2.19 -17.58
C VAL A 55 -8.27 3.09 -18.31
N GLY A 56 -8.00 4.38 -18.51
CA GLY A 56 -8.98 5.32 -19.06
C GLY A 56 -8.93 5.47 -20.58
N ASN A 57 -9.58 4.59 -21.35
CA ASN A 57 -10.09 5.01 -22.67
C ASN A 57 -11.36 5.86 -22.47
N MET A 58 -11.17 7.05 -21.92
CA MET A 58 -12.23 7.98 -21.49
C MET A 58 -13.06 8.56 -22.63
N GLY A 59 -12.75 8.21 -23.89
CA GLY A 59 -13.44 8.72 -25.07
C GLY A 59 -14.85 8.12 -25.30
N ALA A 60 -15.20 7.01 -24.64
CA ALA A 60 -16.46 6.29 -24.90
C ALA A 60 -17.54 6.46 -23.81
N LEU A 61 -17.23 7.05 -22.64
CA LEU A 61 -18.18 7.17 -21.53
C LEU A 61 -18.98 8.48 -21.56
N THR A 62 -20.25 8.40 -21.15
CA THR A 62 -21.09 9.57 -20.88
C THR A 62 -20.51 10.42 -19.74
N LEU A 63 -20.71 11.74 -19.78
CA LEU A 63 -20.16 12.70 -18.80
C LEU A 63 -20.45 12.35 -17.33
N GLU A 64 -21.61 11.73 -17.07
CA GLU A 64 -22.07 11.37 -15.73
C GLU A 64 -21.37 10.11 -15.20
N GLN A 65 -21.20 9.09 -16.03
CA GLN A 65 -20.41 7.89 -15.69
C GLN A 65 -18.92 8.21 -15.58
N LEU A 66 -18.40 9.10 -16.43
CA LEU A 66 -17.01 9.56 -16.37
C LEU A 66 -16.69 10.26 -15.03
N LYS A 67 -17.63 11.06 -14.51
CA LYS A 67 -17.49 11.73 -13.21
C LYS A 67 -17.49 10.74 -12.04
N ALA A 68 -18.40 9.76 -12.04
CA ALA A 68 -18.44 8.71 -11.03
C ALA A 68 -17.18 7.84 -11.04
N HIS A 69 -16.68 7.51 -12.23
CA HIS A 69 -15.45 6.74 -12.44
C HIS A 69 -14.21 7.48 -11.94
N THR A 70 -14.09 8.78 -12.26
CA THR A 70 -13.01 9.65 -11.81
C THR A 70 -12.94 9.74 -10.28
N VAL A 71 -14.08 9.82 -9.60
CA VAL A 71 -14.12 9.86 -8.12
C VAL A 71 -13.58 8.57 -7.52
N ARG A 72 -13.91 7.40 -8.10
CA ARG A 72 -13.40 6.10 -7.65
C ARG A 72 -11.90 5.95 -7.89
N ILE A 73 -11.42 6.30 -9.09
CA ILE A 73 -9.98 6.30 -9.39
C ILE A 73 -9.23 7.22 -8.42
N LYS A 74 -9.72 8.43 -8.18
CA LYS A 74 -9.09 9.39 -7.27
C LYS A 74 -9.04 8.89 -5.84
N TYR A 75 -10.12 8.26 -5.35
CA TYR A 75 -10.14 7.62 -4.04
C TYR A 75 -9.11 6.50 -3.92
N LEU A 76 -9.00 5.66 -4.97
CA LEU A 76 -8.07 4.53 -5.01
C LEU A 76 -6.61 5.02 -5.05
N LEU A 77 -6.30 6.03 -5.86
CA LEU A 77 -4.99 6.71 -5.89
C LEU A 77 -4.64 7.30 -4.52
N ILE A 78 -5.55 8.00 -3.86
CA ILE A 78 -5.32 8.56 -2.52
C ILE A 78 -5.01 7.45 -1.52
N SER A 79 -5.76 6.35 -1.54
CA SER A 79 -5.52 5.19 -0.67
C SER A 79 -4.14 4.56 -0.91
N GLN A 80 -3.76 4.40 -2.19
CA GLN A 80 -2.44 3.92 -2.59
C GLN A 80 -1.32 4.88 -2.15
N THR A 81 -1.50 6.19 -2.28
CA THR A 81 -0.52 7.20 -1.84
C THR A 81 -0.31 7.18 -0.33
N ILE A 82 -1.39 7.01 0.45
CA ILE A 82 -1.25 6.91 1.91
C ILE A 82 -0.49 5.63 2.29
N THR A 83 -0.78 4.51 1.63
CA THR A 83 -0.06 3.23 1.85
C THR A 83 1.43 3.38 1.48
N LEU A 84 1.72 4.03 0.35
CA LEU A 84 3.09 4.35 -0.06
C LEU A 84 3.82 5.22 0.96
N SER A 85 3.17 6.28 1.46
CA SER A 85 3.76 7.14 2.50
C SER A 85 4.06 6.38 3.79
N THR A 86 3.24 5.37 4.13
CA THR A 86 3.44 4.52 5.30
C THR A 86 4.66 3.62 5.11
N ALA A 87 4.81 3.01 3.93
CA ALA A 87 5.99 2.21 3.59
C ALA A 87 7.29 3.04 3.61
N LEU A 88 7.24 4.29 3.13
CA LEU A 88 8.37 5.22 3.21
C LEU A 88 8.72 5.59 4.65
N LEU A 89 7.73 5.80 5.52
CA LEU A 89 7.98 6.04 6.94
C LEU A 89 8.66 4.84 7.60
N VAL A 90 8.22 3.60 7.31
CA VAL A 90 8.90 2.38 7.79
C VAL A 90 10.38 2.39 7.37
N THR A 91 10.65 2.71 6.10
CA THR A 91 12.01 2.78 5.57
C THR A 91 12.86 3.82 6.31
N VAL A 92 12.32 5.00 6.57
CA VAL A 92 13.00 6.07 7.33
C VAL A 92 13.29 5.61 8.76
N PHE A 93 12.33 4.97 9.44
CA PHE A 93 12.54 4.44 10.79
C PHE A 93 13.55 3.30 10.82
N CYS A 94 13.60 2.44 9.80
CA CYS A 94 14.65 1.41 9.66
C CYS A 94 16.05 2.02 9.51
N ILE A 95 16.19 3.08 8.71
CA ILE A 95 17.46 3.81 8.56
C ILE A 95 17.84 4.48 9.87
N PHE A 96 16.88 5.11 10.56
CA PHE A 96 17.11 5.72 11.87
C PHE A 96 17.55 4.69 12.90
N TRP A 97 16.91 3.52 12.94
CA TRP A 97 17.34 2.41 13.78
C TRP A 97 18.79 2.00 13.46
N LEU A 98 19.14 1.81 12.17
CA LEU A 98 20.51 1.44 11.78
C LEU A 98 21.54 2.46 12.23
N VAL A 99 21.26 3.76 12.04
CA VAL A 99 22.14 4.83 12.50
C VAL A 99 22.26 4.82 14.02
N ALA A 100 21.15 4.63 14.74
CA ALA A 100 21.17 4.56 16.20
C ALA A 100 21.98 3.36 16.72
N PHE A 101 21.86 2.23 16.03
CA PHE A 101 22.64 1.03 16.31
C PHE A 101 24.14 1.26 16.08
N THR A 102 24.53 1.88 14.96
CA THR A 102 25.93 2.22 14.66
C THR A 102 26.54 3.21 15.64
N LEU A 103 25.74 4.10 16.23
CA LEU A 103 26.18 5.08 17.22
C LEU A 103 26.16 4.55 18.67
N GLU A 104 25.87 3.26 18.86
CA GLU A 104 25.77 2.63 20.19
C GLU A 104 24.82 3.39 21.15
N LEU A 105 23.74 3.95 20.60
CA LEU A 105 22.71 4.63 21.38
C LEU A 105 21.98 3.64 22.31
N PRO A 106 21.34 4.12 23.40
CA PRO A 106 20.66 3.26 24.37
C PRO A 106 19.71 2.24 23.71
N GLU A 107 19.78 0.99 24.15
CA GLU A 107 18.99 -0.13 23.62
C GLU A 107 17.48 0.15 23.61
N LEU A 108 16.98 0.98 24.54
CA LEU A 108 15.59 1.45 24.59
C LEU A 108 15.16 2.20 23.32
N ILE A 109 16.06 2.97 22.70
CA ILE A 109 15.80 3.70 21.44
C ILE A 109 15.67 2.71 20.29
N GLY A 110 16.46 1.64 20.34
CA GLY A 110 16.23 0.42 19.59
C GLY A 110 14.80 -0.03 19.86
N ASP A 111 14.53 -0.73 20.94
CA ASP A 111 13.24 -1.41 21.20
C ASP A 111 11.99 -0.64 20.76
N VAL A 112 11.91 0.65 21.07
CA VAL A 112 10.81 1.55 20.64
C VAL A 112 10.68 1.63 19.11
N ALA A 113 11.79 1.81 18.39
CA ALA A 113 11.79 1.86 16.93
C ALA A 113 11.33 0.53 16.28
N ALA A 114 11.50 -0.63 16.93
CA ALA A 114 11.12 -1.95 16.42
C ALA A 114 9.63 -2.15 16.61
N GLY A 115 9.12 -1.72 17.76
CA GLY A 115 7.68 -1.59 17.97
C GLY A 115 7.05 -0.72 16.88
N ILE A 116 7.62 0.46 16.62
CA ILE A 116 7.11 1.39 15.58
C ILE A 116 7.15 0.73 14.19
N ILE A 117 8.29 0.12 13.82
CA ILE A 117 8.47 -0.56 12.53
C ILE A 117 7.46 -1.71 12.39
N GLY A 118 7.31 -2.57 13.40
CA GLY A 118 6.37 -3.69 13.37
C GLY A 118 4.91 -3.24 13.26
N GLY A 119 4.54 -2.19 14.00
CA GLY A 119 3.20 -1.59 13.94
C GLY A 119 2.87 -1.03 12.56
N PHE A 120 3.79 -0.28 11.95
CA PHE A 120 3.60 0.25 10.60
C PHE A 120 3.68 -0.82 9.52
N MET A 121 4.58 -1.80 9.65
CA MET A 121 4.71 -2.91 8.71
C MET A 121 3.41 -3.70 8.60
N LEU A 122 2.76 -3.99 9.73
CA LEU A 122 1.50 -4.74 9.74
C LEU A 122 0.35 -3.92 9.11
N ILE A 123 0.32 -2.60 9.32
CA ILE A 123 -0.62 -1.70 8.65
C ILE A 123 -0.40 -1.70 7.15
N THR A 124 0.85 -1.54 6.71
CA THR A 124 1.18 -1.49 5.28
C THR A 124 0.81 -2.81 4.63
N LEU A 125 1.19 -3.95 5.22
CA LEU A 125 0.88 -5.28 4.71
C LEU A 125 -0.64 -5.52 4.57
N ALA A 126 -1.43 -5.15 5.59
CA ALA A 126 -2.88 -5.27 5.54
C ALA A 126 -3.50 -4.41 4.43
N ARG A 127 -2.99 -3.20 4.21
CA ARG A 127 -3.46 -2.33 3.14
C ARG A 127 -3.02 -2.81 1.76
N THR A 128 -1.77 -3.23 1.62
CA THR A 128 -1.23 -3.80 0.38
C THR A 128 -2.04 -5.01 -0.05
N ALA A 129 -2.45 -5.88 0.88
CA ALA A 129 -3.31 -7.03 0.59
C ALA A 129 -4.73 -6.65 0.13
N LEU A 130 -5.26 -5.50 0.57
CA LEU A 130 -6.60 -5.01 0.17
C LEU A 130 -6.58 -4.28 -1.18
N LEU A 131 -5.43 -3.78 -1.64
CA LEU A 131 -5.31 -3.02 -2.89
C LEU A 131 -5.71 -3.81 -4.15
N PRO A 132 -5.28 -5.07 -4.36
CA PRO A 132 -5.72 -5.88 -5.50
C PRO A 132 -7.24 -6.04 -5.56
N LEU A 133 -7.90 -6.20 -4.41
CA LEU A 133 -9.35 -6.35 -4.33
C LEU A 133 -10.07 -5.06 -4.77
N GLN A 134 -9.58 -3.90 -4.33
CA GLN A 134 -10.11 -2.59 -4.74
C GLN A 134 -9.96 -2.35 -6.25
N ILE A 135 -8.85 -2.81 -6.85
CA ILE A 135 -8.62 -2.69 -8.29
C ILE A 135 -9.54 -3.63 -9.08
N PHE A 136 -9.78 -4.84 -8.58
CA PHE A 136 -10.71 -5.78 -9.21
C PHE A 136 -12.15 -5.23 -9.24
N GLU A 137 -12.59 -4.58 -8.16
CA GLU A 137 -13.89 -3.88 -8.12
C GLU A 137 -13.95 -2.73 -9.13
N LEU A 138 -12.86 -1.95 -9.26
CA LEU A 138 -12.81 -0.87 -10.25
C LEU A 138 -12.85 -1.42 -11.69
N HIS A 139 -12.12 -2.50 -11.96
CA HIS A 139 -12.06 -3.09 -13.29
C HIS A 139 -13.38 -3.73 -13.70
N SER A 140 -14.05 -4.44 -12.79
CA SER A 140 -15.38 -5.00 -13.02
C SER A 140 -16.44 -3.92 -13.24
N ALA A 141 -16.39 -2.80 -12.50
CA ALA A 141 -17.27 -1.65 -12.73
C ALA A 141 -17.04 -1.01 -14.12
N THR A 142 -15.77 -0.87 -14.52
CA THR A 142 -15.41 -0.35 -15.85
C THR A 142 -15.95 -1.24 -16.96
N LEU A 143 -15.80 -2.56 -16.81
CA LEU A 143 -16.28 -3.52 -17.79
C LEU A 143 -17.82 -3.52 -17.89
N SER A 144 -18.53 -3.34 -16.77
CA SER A 144 -19.99 -3.21 -16.79
C SER A 144 -20.48 -1.96 -17.51
N ASP A 145 -19.80 -0.82 -17.33
CA ASP A 145 -20.16 0.43 -18.02
C ASP A 145 -19.89 0.32 -19.54
N GLU A 146 -18.76 -0.27 -19.94
CA GLU A 146 -18.46 -0.51 -21.36
C GLU A 146 -19.48 -1.44 -22.05
N MET A 147 -19.97 -2.46 -21.34
CA MET A 147 -21.02 -3.34 -21.87
C MET A 147 -22.35 -2.60 -22.07
N ILE A 148 -22.72 -1.69 -21.16
CA ILE A 148 -23.92 -0.86 -21.29
C ILE A 148 -23.80 0.06 -22.50
N ILE A 149 -22.63 0.71 -22.68
CA ILE A 149 -22.38 1.60 -23.82
C ILE A 149 -22.45 0.83 -25.14
N LYS A 150 -21.82 -0.34 -25.23
CA LYS A 150 -21.91 -1.19 -26.43
C LYS A 150 -23.34 -1.69 -26.71
N ALA A 151 -24.11 -1.98 -25.67
CA ALA A 151 -25.51 -2.36 -25.81
C ALA A 151 -26.36 -1.19 -26.34
N GLU A 152 -26.08 0.04 -25.88
CA GLU A 152 -26.77 1.26 -26.32
C GLU A 152 -26.38 1.66 -27.75
N GLU A 153 -25.10 1.54 -28.13
CA GLU A 153 -24.64 1.68 -29.51
C GLU A 153 -25.31 0.67 -30.45
N THR A 154 -25.37 -0.60 -30.03
CA THR A 154 -26.02 -1.67 -30.81
C THR A 154 -27.51 -1.37 -30.98
N ARG A 155 -28.21 -0.96 -29.91
CA ARG A 155 -29.63 -0.59 -29.96
C ARG A 155 -29.88 0.60 -30.88
N ASN A 156 -29.04 1.62 -30.85
CA ASN A 156 -29.15 2.79 -31.72
C ASN A 156 -28.86 2.46 -33.19
N LYS A 157 -28.00 1.48 -33.46
CA LYS A 157 -27.74 0.98 -34.82
C LYS A 157 -28.97 0.31 -35.41
N TYR A 158 -29.64 -0.57 -34.66
CA TYR A 158 -30.88 -1.24 -35.10
C TYR A 158 -32.11 -0.33 -35.17
N ARG A 159 -32.09 0.85 -34.52
CA ARG A 159 -33.19 1.82 -34.60
C ARG A 159 -33.10 2.72 -35.85
N ARG A 160 -31.95 2.75 -36.53
CA ARG A 160 -31.71 3.56 -37.73
C ARG A 160 -31.86 2.77 -39.05
N GLU A 161 -32.06 1.46 -38.95
CA GLU A 161 -32.50 0.59 -40.06
C GLU A 161 -34.02 0.40 -39.98
#